data_AF-A0A5N5ZEJ4-F1
#
_entry.id   AF-A0A5N5ZEJ4-F1
#
_cell.length_a   1.000
_cell.length_b   1.000
_cell.length_c   1.000
_cell.angle_alpha   90.00
_cell.angle_beta   90.00
_cell.angle_gamma   90.00
#
_symmetry.space_group_name_H-M   'P 1'
#
loop_
_entity.id
_entity.type
_entity.pdbx_description
1 polymer ?
#
loop_
_entity_poly.entity_id
_entity_poly.type
_entity_poly.pdbx_seq_one_letter_code
_entity_poly.pdbx_strand_id
1 'polypeptide(L)'
;MKNTQISILGCGWLGFPLAKHFIAEKNVVKGSTTSVDKVATLKKAGIQPYVFTLGTTNNDDLYRDFIAESDVIIINFPPKRVENIETLYPAQIQEIVSHIRSRQKVIFISSTAVYQNTNDWVYEELESVPEKASGKAVLAAENILREQLQNKLTILRFAGLFGYDRAPGRFLANKKGLSNGNAPINMIHQDDCIRLISAVIRKNVWGEIINGCADVHPIRKRFYKLAAKKLGLQPPEFKEETTLSFKKISNLKSKMLLQSTYKYPNPLVFVL
;
A
#
# COMPACT_ATOMS: atom_id res chain seq x y z
N MET A 1 -27.15 3.59 11.30
CA MET A 1 -25.81 2.97 11.32
C MET A 1 -24.87 3.93 12.02
N LYS A 2 -24.08 3.47 12.98
CA LYS A 2 -23.15 4.34 13.72
C LYS A 2 -22.08 4.84 12.73
N ASN A 3 -21.89 6.16 12.61
CA ASN A 3 -20.85 6.72 11.75
C ASN A 3 -19.49 6.30 12.31
N THR A 4 -18.70 5.56 11.53
CA THR A 4 -17.34 5.18 11.93
C THR A 4 -16.41 6.36 11.70
N GLN A 5 -15.56 6.68 12.68
CA GLN A 5 -14.50 7.66 12.50
C GLN A 5 -13.21 6.98 12.04
N ILE A 6 -12.66 7.43 10.93
CA ILE A 6 -11.49 6.84 10.27
C ILE A 6 -10.39 7.89 10.13
N SER A 7 -9.22 7.61 10.70
CA SER A 7 -8.02 8.43 10.50
C SER A 7 -7.09 7.81 9.47
N ILE A 8 -6.83 8.52 8.37
CA ILE A 8 -5.98 8.05 7.28
C ILE A 8 -4.67 8.84 7.30
N LEU A 9 -3.61 8.16 7.71
CA LEU A 9 -2.26 8.71 7.72
C LEU A 9 -1.67 8.59 6.31
N GLY A 10 -1.68 9.69 5.57
CA GLY A 10 -1.20 9.75 4.19
C GLY A 10 -2.32 9.77 3.15
N CYS A 11 -2.95 10.94 2.96
CA CYS A 11 -3.87 11.23 1.84
C CYS A 11 -3.12 11.55 0.54
N GLY A 12 -2.23 10.64 0.14
CA GLY A 12 -1.57 10.65 -1.16
C GLY A 12 -2.40 9.93 -2.24
N TRP A 13 -1.69 9.31 -3.18
CA TRP A 13 -2.29 8.61 -4.33
C TRP A 13 -3.38 7.60 -3.94
N LEU A 14 -3.14 6.72 -2.95
CA LEU A 14 -4.16 5.77 -2.48
C LEU A 14 -5.08 6.39 -1.41
N GLY A 15 -4.52 7.15 -0.48
CA GLY A 15 -5.25 7.59 0.71
C GLY A 15 -6.31 8.66 0.43
N PHE A 16 -6.11 9.53 -0.57
CA PHE A 16 -7.11 10.53 -0.94
C PHE A 16 -8.38 9.92 -1.56
N PRO A 17 -8.31 9.07 -2.62
CA PRO A 17 -9.51 8.41 -3.13
C PRO A 17 -10.14 7.46 -2.10
N LEU A 18 -9.33 6.81 -1.25
CA LEU A 18 -9.84 6.02 -0.12
C LEU A 18 -10.64 6.88 0.88
N ALA A 19 -10.13 8.06 1.25
CA ALA A 19 -10.84 9.00 2.11
C ALA A 19 -12.19 9.42 1.50
N LYS A 20 -12.20 9.77 0.21
CA LYS A 20 -13.43 10.10 -0.52
C LYS A 20 -14.44 8.94 -0.54
N HIS A 21 -13.95 7.71 -0.69
CA HIS A 21 -14.78 6.52 -0.63
C HIS A 21 -15.48 6.40 0.72
N PHE A 22 -14.76 6.58 1.84
CA PHE A 22 -15.37 6.53 3.17
C PHE A 22 -16.32 7.70 3.47
N ILE A 23 -16.03 8.90 2.97
CA ILE A 23 -16.98 10.02 3.03
C ILE A 23 -18.28 9.69 2.30
N ALA A 24 -18.20 9.08 1.12
CA ALA A 24 -19.39 8.64 0.37
C ALA A 24 -20.20 7.56 1.13
N GLU A 25 -19.52 6.75 1.95
CA GLU A 25 -20.14 5.79 2.88
C GLU A 25 -20.63 6.44 4.19
N LYS A 26 -20.63 7.78 4.29
CA LYS A 26 -21.10 8.56 5.45
C LYS A 26 -20.24 8.41 6.73
N ASN A 27 -18.99 7.99 6.59
CA ASN A 27 -18.02 7.97 7.68
C ASN A 27 -17.45 9.37 7.94
N VAL A 28 -16.93 9.59 9.16
CA VAL A 28 -16.16 10.79 9.49
C VAL A 28 -14.69 10.50 9.20
N VAL A 29 -14.03 11.31 8.38
CA VAL A 29 -12.64 11.04 7.96
C VAL A 29 -11.70 12.16 8.36
N LYS A 30 -10.68 11.82 9.14
CA LYS A 30 -9.48 12.64 9.34
C LYS A 30 -8.40 12.17 8.35
N GLY A 31 -7.72 13.10 7.70
CA GLY A 31 -6.74 12.79 6.66
C GLY A 31 -5.46 13.60 6.84
N SER A 32 -4.32 12.93 6.92
CA SER A 32 -3.03 13.61 7.04
C SER A 32 -2.36 13.87 5.68
N THR A 33 -1.57 14.93 5.60
CA THR A 33 -0.71 15.25 4.47
C THR A 33 0.54 15.99 4.92
N THR A 34 1.60 15.99 4.11
CA THR A 34 2.82 16.77 4.38
C THR A 34 2.81 18.13 3.68
N SER A 35 1.76 18.45 2.89
CA SER A 35 1.70 19.65 2.05
C SER A 35 0.53 20.54 2.46
N VAL A 36 0.82 21.78 2.88
CA VAL A 36 -0.20 22.78 3.26
C VAL A 36 -1.17 23.05 2.11
N ASP A 37 -0.68 23.10 0.87
CA ASP A 37 -1.51 23.39 -0.31
C ASP A 37 -2.64 22.36 -0.55
N LYS A 38 -2.53 21.16 0.04
CA LYS A 38 -3.58 20.12 -0.08
C LYS A 38 -4.72 20.30 0.91
N VAL A 39 -4.59 21.17 1.92
CA VAL A 39 -5.61 21.38 2.97
C VAL A 39 -6.96 21.77 2.38
N ALA A 40 -6.98 22.74 1.44
CA ALA A 40 -8.23 23.18 0.80
C ALA A 40 -8.89 22.04 0.02
N THR A 41 -8.08 21.22 -0.68
CA THR A 41 -8.57 20.05 -1.43
C THR A 41 -9.18 19.00 -0.52
N LEU A 42 -8.56 18.73 0.64
CA LEU A 42 -9.09 17.79 1.64
C LEU A 42 -10.41 18.30 2.23
N LYS A 43 -10.48 19.56 2.66
CA LYS A 43 -11.71 20.17 3.20
C LYS A 43 -12.85 20.13 2.20
N LYS A 44 -12.58 20.48 0.93
CA LYS A 44 -13.58 20.43 -0.15
C LYS A 44 -14.14 19.03 -0.38
N ALA A 45 -13.35 18.00 -0.08
CA ALA A 45 -13.77 16.59 -0.15
C ALA A 45 -14.47 16.08 1.12
N GLY A 46 -14.73 16.94 2.12
CA GLY A 46 -15.33 16.58 3.40
C GLY A 46 -14.35 15.93 4.40
N ILE A 47 -13.05 15.96 4.12
CA ILE A 47 -12.01 15.35 4.95
C ILE A 47 -11.49 16.40 5.93
N GLN A 48 -11.43 16.07 7.22
CA GLN A 48 -10.77 16.90 8.23
C GLN A 48 -9.24 16.81 8.05
N PRO A 49 -8.57 17.90 7.64
CA PRO A 49 -7.15 17.84 7.27
C PRO A 49 -6.23 17.94 8.49
N TYR A 50 -5.14 17.20 8.44
CA TYR A 50 -4.01 17.30 9.38
C TYR A 50 -2.71 17.47 8.59
N VAL A 51 -1.87 18.43 8.95
CA VAL A 51 -0.61 18.67 8.25
C VAL A 51 0.56 18.38 9.17
N PHE A 52 1.28 17.29 8.91
CA PHE A 52 2.49 16.94 9.63
C PHE A 52 3.37 15.96 8.86
N THR A 53 4.64 15.90 9.24
CA THR A 53 5.62 14.92 8.76
C THR A 53 6.22 14.21 9.96
N LEU A 54 6.02 12.89 10.05
CA LEU A 54 6.64 12.07 11.08
C LEU A 54 8.18 12.13 10.99
N GLY A 55 8.83 12.23 12.13
CA GLY A 55 10.27 12.45 12.29
C GLY A 55 10.73 13.89 12.04
N THR A 56 9.80 14.84 11.84
CA THR A 56 10.15 16.25 11.61
C THR A 56 9.25 17.19 12.39
N THR A 57 7.93 16.97 12.37
CA THR A 57 6.97 17.84 13.06
C THR A 57 7.07 17.71 14.58
N ASN A 58 7.31 16.49 15.10
CA ASN A 58 7.53 16.19 16.52
C ASN A 58 6.51 16.90 17.45
N ASN A 59 5.22 16.72 17.15
CA ASN A 59 4.13 17.36 17.89
C ASN A 59 3.12 16.33 18.37
N ASP A 60 3.31 15.87 19.60
CA ASP A 60 2.48 14.84 20.21
C ASP A 60 1.00 15.22 20.33
N ASP A 61 0.69 16.50 20.60
CA ASP A 61 -0.70 16.96 20.69
C ASP A 61 -1.41 16.87 19.36
N LEU A 62 -0.71 17.24 18.28
CA LEU A 62 -1.23 17.11 16.92
C LEU A 62 -1.47 15.63 16.55
N TYR A 63 -0.57 14.73 16.95
CA TYR A 63 -0.73 13.29 16.70
C TYR A 63 -1.86 12.69 17.52
N ARG A 64 -1.98 13.08 18.80
CA ARG A 64 -3.09 12.71 19.68
C ARG A 64 -4.43 13.18 19.10
N ASP A 65 -4.52 14.43 18.67
CA ASP A 65 -5.75 14.97 18.06
C ASP A 65 -6.10 14.25 16.75
N PHE A 66 -5.10 13.96 15.91
CA PHE A 66 -5.32 13.18 14.69
C PHE A 66 -5.91 11.79 14.98
N ILE A 67 -5.48 11.12 16.05
CA ILE A 67 -5.94 9.77 16.40
C ILE A 67 -7.22 9.79 17.25
N ALA A 68 -7.49 10.86 17.99
CA ALA A 68 -8.61 10.99 18.93
C ALA A 68 -9.95 10.60 18.29
N GLU A 69 -10.77 9.86 19.03
CA GLU A 69 -12.09 9.35 18.65
C GLU A 69 -12.17 8.43 17.42
N SER A 70 -11.03 8.09 16.80
CA SER A 70 -11.03 7.20 15.63
C SER A 70 -11.36 5.77 16.04
N ASP A 71 -12.28 5.10 15.34
CA ASP A 71 -12.48 3.66 15.50
C ASP A 71 -11.42 2.88 14.71
N VAL A 72 -11.03 3.40 13.54
CA VAL A 72 -10.05 2.79 12.64
C VAL A 72 -8.97 3.80 12.27
N ILE A 73 -7.71 3.36 12.27
CA ILE A 73 -6.55 4.12 11.79
C ILE A 73 -5.96 3.37 10.60
N ILE A 74 -5.75 4.07 9.50
CA ILE A 74 -5.13 3.52 8.29
C ILE A 74 -3.78 4.17 8.09
N ILE A 75 -2.72 3.41 8.32
CA ILE A 75 -1.34 3.85 8.11
C ILE A 75 -0.97 3.59 6.64
N ASN A 76 -0.93 4.66 5.84
CA ASN A 76 -0.80 4.61 4.39
C ASN A 76 0.27 5.59 3.86
N PHE A 77 1.52 5.37 4.23
CA PHE A 77 2.66 6.07 3.64
C PHE A 77 3.83 5.11 3.41
N PRO A 78 4.50 5.20 2.24
CA PRO A 78 5.60 4.31 1.90
C PRO A 78 6.92 4.77 2.56
N PRO A 79 7.90 3.88 2.70
CA PRO A 79 9.28 4.28 3.01
C PRO A 79 9.82 5.24 1.94
N LYS A 80 10.52 6.30 2.39
CA LYS A 80 11.24 7.23 1.51
C LYS A 80 12.45 6.55 0.85
N ARG A 81 12.91 7.09 -0.29
CA ARG A 81 14.15 6.63 -0.94
C ARG A 81 15.34 7.40 -0.37
N VAL A 82 15.85 6.94 0.77
CA VAL A 82 17.01 7.50 1.49
C VAL A 82 17.89 6.36 2.00
N GLU A 83 19.16 6.63 2.26
CA GLU A 83 20.12 5.59 2.68
C GLU A 83 19.79 5.00 4.06
N ASN A 84 19.41 5.84 5.03
CA ASN A 84 19.06 5.42 6.38
C ASN A 84 17.61 4.92 6.51
N ILE A 85 16.98 4.43 5.43
CA ILE A 85 15.56 4.09 5.46
C ILE A 85 15.22 2.94 6.42
N GLU A 86 16.16 2.02 6.64
CA GLU A 86 16.01 0.87 7.55
C GLU A 86 15.83 1.30 9.01
N THR A 87 16.28 2.51 9.39
CA THR A 87 16.07 3.07 10.73
C THR A 87 14.99 4.16 10.74
N LEU A 88 14.96 5.01 9.70
CA LEU A 88 14.02 6.13 9.62
C LEU A 88 12.56 5.69 9.59
N TYR A 89 12.19 4.72 8.73
CA TYR A 89 10.80 4.33 8.58
C TYR A 89 10.23 3.61 9.82
N PRO A 90 10.96 2.67 10.46
CA PRO A 90 10.54 2.12 11.74
C PRO A 90 10.39 3.17 12.84
N ALA A 91 11.29 4.17 12.91
CA ALA A 91 11.17 5.26 13.89
C ALA A 91 9.91 6.11 13.69
N GLN A 92 9.56 6.44 12.44
CA GLN A 92 8.32 7.14 12.12
C GLN A 92 7.08 6.33 12.51
N ILE A 93 7.13 5.01 12.34
CA ILE A 93 6.04 4.11 12.74
C ILE A 93 5.95 4.03 14.27
N GLN A 94 7.09 3.97 14.96
CA GLN A 94 7.15 3.99 16.42
C GLN A 94 6.58 5.28 17.01
N GLU A 95 6.86 6.43 16.40
CA GLU A 95 6.32 7.73 16.78
C GLU A 95 4.79 7.71 16.78
N ILE A 96 4.17 7.34 15.65
CA ILE A 96 2.70 7.37 15.56
C ILE A 96 2.01 6.26 16.36
N VAL A 97 2.56 5.04 16.40
CA VAL A 97 1.94 3.92 17.13
C VAL A 97 1.89 4.17 18.64
N SER A 98 2.83 4.95 19.19
CA SER A 98 2.86 5.32 20.61
C SER A 98 1.63 6.11 21.08
N HIS A 99 0.92 6.74 20.15
CA HIS A 99 -0.31 7.49 20.42
C HIS A 99 -1.58 6.66 20.20
N ILE A 100 -1.49 5.47 19.60
CA ILE A 100 -2.64 4.59 19.37
C ILE A 100 -3.02 3.92 20.69
N ARG A 101 -4.28 4.03 21.10
CA ARG A 101 -4.79 3.47 22.36
C ARG A 101 -5.43 2.09 22.13
N SER A 102 -5.84 1.46 23.22
CA SER A 102 -6.33 0.08 23.21
C SER A 102 -7.65 -0.11 22.44
N ARG A 103 -8.43 0.94 22.16
CA ARG A 103 -9.74 0.80 21.49
C ARG A 103 -9.65 0.77 19.97
N GLN A 104 -8.63 1.40 19.39
CA GLN A 104 -8.53 1.59 17.94
C GLN A 104 -8.08 0.32 17.22
N LYS A 105 -8.63 0.11 16.03
CA LYS A 105 -8.19 -0.92 15.09
C LYS A 105 -7.33 -0.29 14.02
N VAL A 106 -6.35 -1.01 13.52
CA VAL A 106 -5.34 -0.44 12.63
C VAL A 106 -5.25 -1.27 11.36
N ILE A 107 -5.25 -0.60 10.22
CA ILE A 107 -4.85 -1.18 8.94
C ILE A 107 -3.51 -0.59 8.56
N PHE A 108 -2.51 -1.43 8.37
CA PHE A 108 -1.22 -1.02 7.84
C PHE A 108 -1.11 -1.39 6.36
N ILE A 109 -0.88 -0.38 5.51
CA ILE A 109 -0.64 -0.59 4.09
C ILE A 109 0.84 -0.92 3.90
N SER A 110 1.12 -2.22 3.85
CA SER A 110 2.45 -2.78 3.66
C SER A 110 2.71 -3.10 2.18
N SER A 111 3.79 -3.83 1.92
CA SER A 111 4.30 -4.16 0.60
C SER A 111 4.72 -5.61 0.51
N THR A 112 4.47 -6.25 -0.64
CA THR A 112 5.01 -7.57 -0.93
C THR A 112 6.54 -7.59 -1.06
N ALA A 113 7.21 -6.43 -0.98
CA ALA A 113 8.67 -6.33 -0.94
C ALA A 113 9.31 -6.94 0.33
N VAL A 114 8.50 -7.29 1.35
CA VAL A 114 8.96 -8.01 2.55
C VAL A 114 9.39 -9.45 2.24
N TYR A 115 8.94 -10.02 1.12
CA TYR A 115 9.33 -11.36 0.69
C TYR A 115 10.62 -11.35 -0.16
N GLN A 116 11.39 -12.42 -0.09
CA GLN A 116 12.44 -12.83 -1.02
C GLN A 116 11.86 -13.32 -2.34
N ASN A 117 12.69 -13.39 -3.38
CA ASN A 117 12.34 -14.13 -4.59
C ASN A 117 12.52 -15.64 -4.35
N THR A 118 11.46 -16.41 -4.53
CA THR A 118 11.45 -17.87 -4.35
C THR A 118 11.43 -18.64 -5.67
N ASN A 119 11.33 -17.94 -6.79
CA ASN A 119 11.02 -18.50 -8.12
C ASN A 119 9.73 -19.34 -8.14
N ASP A 120 8.83 -19.10 -7.19
CA ASP A 120 7.56 -19.78 -7.07
C ASP A 120 6.47 -18.85 -6.52
N TRP A 121 5.33 -19.41 -6.15
CA TRP A 121 4.28 -18.78 -5.40
C TRP A 121 4.72 -18.45 -3.97
N VAL A 122 4.23 -17.31 -3.49
CA VAL A 122 4.46 -16.79 -2.15
C VAL A 122 3.11 -16.52 -1.49
N TYR A 123 2.98 -16.99 -0.26
CA TYR A 123 1.78 -16.90 0.57
C TYR A 123 2.11 -16.13 1.86
N GLU A 124 1.09 -15.78 2.63
CA GLU A 124 1.20 -15.01 3.87
C GLU A 124 1.99 -15.73 4.96
N GLU A 125 1.99 -17.06 4.94
CA GLU A 125 2.70 -17.94 5.88
C GLU A 125 4.21 -18.05 5.60
N LEU A 126 4.66 -17.61 4.42
CA LEU A 126 6.09 -17.62 4.09
C LEU A 126 6.85 -16.65 5.00
N GLU A 127 7.95 -17.13 5.57
CA GLU A 127 8.90 -16.29 6.29
C GLU A 127 9.35 -15.11 5.41
N SER A 128 9.23 -13.90 5.96
CA SER A 128 9.51 -12.68 5.21
C SER A 128 11.00 -12.35 5.29
N VAL A 129 11.74 -12.59 4.20
CA VAL A 129 13.18 -12.32 4.10
C VAL A 129 13.44 -11.26 3.01
N PRO A 130 13.30 -9.95 3.31
CA PRO A 130 13.42 -8.91 2.29
C PRO A 130 14.86 -8.72 1.80
N GLU A 131 15.02 -8.69 0.48
CA GLU A 131 16.33 -8.51 -0.18
C GLU A 131 16.79 -7.03 -0.25
N LYS A 132 15.85 -6.08 -0.13
CA LYS A 132 16.11 -4.64 -0.32
C LYS A 132 15.89 -3.85 0.96
N ALA A 133 16.64 -2.77 1.13
CA ALA A 133 16.53 -1.86 2.27
C ALA A 133 15.08 -1.38 2.53
N SER A 134 14.34 -1.01 1.48
CA SER A 134 12.94 -0.62 1.63
C SER A 134 12.03 -1.76 2.12
N GLY A 135 12.33 -3.01 1.76
CA GLY A 135 11.60 -4.19 2.23
C GLY A 135 11.93 -4.50 3.70
N LYS A 136 13.20 -4.38 4.08
CA LYS A 136 13.66 -4.51 5.48
C LYS A 136 13.02 -3.47 6.39
N ALA A 137 12.99 -2.21 5.94
CA ALA A 137 12.32 -1.11 6.63
C ALA A 137 10.82 -1.39 6.85
N VAL A 138 10.11 -1.88 5.82
CA VAL A 138 8.69 -2.23 5.92
C VAL A 138 8.47 -3.41 6.85
N LEU A 139 9.30 -4.46 6.80
CA LEU A 139 9.17 -5.59 7.70
C LEU A 139 9.41 -5.19 9.16
N ALA A 140 10.39 -4.33 9.42
CA ALA A 140 10.63 -3.78 10.76
C ALA A 140 9.41 -2.97 11.27
N ALA A 141 8.79 -2.16 10.41
CA ALA A 141 7.53 -1.48 10.72
C ALA A 141 6.37 -2.45 10.98
N GLU A 142 6.22 -3.53 10.19
CA GLU A 142 5.24 -4.57 10.45
C GLU A 142 5.44 -5.19 11.84
N ASN A 143 6.69 -5.47 12.22
CA ASN A 143 7.03 -6.08 13.51
C ASN A 143 6.65 -5.17 14.68
N ILE A 144 7.02 -3.89 14.63
CA ILE A 144 6.65 -2.88 15.63
C ILE A 144 5.13 -2.84 15.81
N LEU A 145 4.39 -2.75 14.71
CA LEU A 145 2.93 -2.68 14.77
C LEU A 145 2.32 -3.98 15.32
N ARG A 146 2.83 -5.15 14.93
CA ARG A 146 2.33 -6.44 15.42
C ARG A 146 2.53 -6.59 16.92
N GLU A 147 3.70 -6.21 17.42
CA GLU A 147 4.03 -6.27 18.84
C GLU A 147 3.08 -5.39 19.66
N GLN A 148 2.83 -4.16 19.21
CA GLN A 148 2.03 -3.18 19.94
C GLN A 148 0.52 -3.40 19.83
N LEU A 149 0.04 -3.89 18.68
CA LEU A 149 -1.39 -3.88 18.35
C LEU A 149 -2.02 -5.27 18.26
N GLN A 150 -1.22 -6.31 18.04
CA GLN A 150 -1.65 -7.71 18.04
C GLN A 150 -2.92 -7.94 17.20
N ASN A 151 -3.99 -8.47 17.81
CA ASN A 151 -5.26 -8.80 17.16
C ASN A 151 -6.08 -7.60 16.67
N LYS A 152 -5.61 -6.36 16.86
CA LYS A 152 -6.26 -5.13 16.36
C LYS A 152 -5.67 -4.65 15.04
N LEU A 153 -4.56 -5.25 14.61
CA LEU A 153 -3.87 -4.90 13.40
C LEU A 153 -4.25 -5.82 12.25
N THR A 154 -4.57 -5.25 11.09
CA THR A 154 -4.55 -5.96 9.82
C THR A 154 -3.48 -5.36 8.92
N ILE A 155 -2.57 -6.20 8.43
CA ILE A 155 -1.52 -5.83 7.49
C ILE A 155 -1.97 -6.21 6.09
N LEU A 156 -2.04 -5.22 5.20
CA LEU A 156 -2.31 -5.43 3.78
C LEU A 156 -1.01 -5.30 2.99
N ARG A 157 -0.42 -6.41 2.57
CA ARG A 157 0.79 -6.45 1.75
C ARG A 157 0.39 -6.27 0.29
N PHE A 158 0.41 -5.04 -0.21
CA PHE A 158 0.06 -4.76 -1.60
C PHE A 158 1.22 -4.99 -2.56
N ALA A 159 0.88 -5.57 -3.72
CA ALA A 159 1.79 -5.73 -4.85
C ALA A 159 2.07 -4.38 -5.55
N GLY A 160 2.61 -4.43 -6.78
CA GLY A 160 2.90 -3.23 -7.57
C GLY A 160 1.65 -2.37 -7.81
N LEU A 161 1.55 -1.27 -7.08
CA LEU A 161 0.42 -0.34 -7.14
C LEU A 161 0.38 0.41 -8.49
N PHE A 162 -0.76 0.39 -9.16
CA PHE A 162 -1.01 1.14 -10.40
C PHE A 162 -2.47 1.59 -10.52
N GLY A 163 -2.74 2.44 -11.51
CA GLY A 163 -4.09 2.92 -11.82
C GLY A 163 -4.16 4.43 -11.93
N TYR A 164 -5.07 4.92 -12.77
CA TYR A 164 -5.29 6.35 -13.01
C TYR A 164 -3.99 7.12 -13.32
N ASP A 165 -3.65 8.09 -12.48
CA ASP A 165 -2.47 8.96 -12.56
C ASP A 165 -1.14 8.24 -12.28
N ARG A 166 -1.19 7.05 -11.65
CA ARG A 166 -0.03 6.17 -11.44
C ARG A 166 0.06 5.16 -12.59
N ALA A 167 0.33 5.69 -13.77
CA ALA A 167 0.40 4.92 -15.00
C ALA A 167 1.69 4.07 -15.08
N PRO A 168 1.59 2.73 -15.21
CA PRO A 168 2.76 1.84 -15.14
C PRO A 168 3.76 2.04 -16.28
N GLY A 169 3.33 2.59 -17.42
CA GLY A 169 4.22 2.90 -18.55
C GLY A 169 5.36 3.85 -18.17
N ARG A 170 5.11 4.80 -17.27
CA ARG A 170 6.12 5.77 -16.80
C ARG A 170 7.21 5.14 -15.92
N PHE A 171 7.00 3.93 -15.37
CA PHE A 171 7.92 3.36 -14.39
C PHE A 171 9.25 2.94 -15.01
N LEU A 172 9.18 2.41 -16.23
CA LEU A 172 10.33 1.87 -16.98
C LEU A 172 10.51 2.50 -18.36
N ALA A 173 9.65 3.42 -18.80
CA ALA A 173 9.83 4.12 -20.09
C ALA A 173 11.26 4.67 -20.23
N ASN A 174 11.77 4.63 -21.47
CA ASN A 174 13.12 5.08 -21.86
C ASN A 174 14.29 4.31 -21.22
N LYS A 175 14.07 3.35 -20.32
CA LYS A 175 15.16 2.58 -19.70
C LYS A 175 15.65 1.47 -20.62
N LYS A 176 16.96 1.26 -20.62
CA LYS A 176 17.65 0.22 -21.37
C LYS A 176 18.42 -0.71 -20.45
N GLY A 177 18.78 -1.89 -20.95
CA GLY A 177 19.58 -2.87 -20.22
C GLY A 177 18.89 -3.42 -18.97
N LEU A 178 17.56 -3.43 -18.92
CA LEU A 178 16.81 -3.93 -17.78
C LEU A 178 16.89 -5.47 -17.70
N SER A 179 17.09 -5.99 -16.50
CA SER A 179 17.06 -7.43 -16.23
C SER A 179 15.64 -7.94 -15.90
N ASN A 180 15.52 -9.26 -15.78
CA ASN A 180 14.32 -10.03 -15.46
C ASN A 180 13.15 -9.74 -16.41
N GLY A 181 13.41 -9.61 -17.71
CA GLY A 181 12.38 -9.31 -18.70
C GLY A 181 11.30 -10.39 -18.82
N ASN A 182 11.69 -11.66 -18.71
CA ASN A 182 10.77 -12.80 -18.80
C ASN A 182 10.11 -13.17 -17.47
N ALA A 183 10.52 -12.55 -16.35
CA ALA A 183 9.93 -12.80 -15.05
C ALA A 183 8.48 -12.29 -14.96
N PRO A 184 7.61 -12.95 -14.17
CA PRO A 184 6.29 -12.42 -13.85
C PRO A 184 6.40 -11.14 -13.01
N ILE A 185 5.39 -10.27 -13.11
CA ILE A 185 5.20 -9.15 -12.19
C ILE A 185 3.92 -9.29 -11.39
N ASN A 186 3.92 -8.68 -10.20
CA ASN A 186 2.78 -8.65 -9.29
C ASN A 186 2.25 -7.23 -9.27
N MET A 187 0.98 -7.03 -9.61
CA MET A 187 0.36 -5.72 -9.69
C MET A 187 -1.01 -5.73 -9.03
N ILE A 188 -1.45 -4.59 -8.49
CA ILE A 188 -2.81 -4.40 -7.98
C ILE A 188 -3.28 -2.97 -8.30
N HIS A 189 -4.52 -2.86 -8.75
CA HIS A 189 -5.12 -1.59 -9.13
C HIS A 189 -5.64 -0.82 -7.90
N GLN A 190 -5.63 0.52 -7.95
CA GLN A 190 -6.12 1.38 -6.86
C GLN A 190 -7.52 1.01 -6.36
N ASP A 191 -8.48 0.80 -7.26
CA ASP A 191 -9.85 0.37 -6.93
C ASP A 191 -9.88 -0.92 -6.09
N ASP A 192 -9.01 -1.87 -6.39
CA ASP A 192 -8.94 -3.15 -5.68
C ASP A 192 -8.29 -2.98 -4.31
N CYS A 193 -7.28 -2.11 -4.18
CA CYS A 193 -6.76 -1.71 -2.88
C CYS A 193 -7.85 -1.11 -1.99
N ILE A 194 -8.65 -0.17 -2.51
CA ILE A 194 -9.75 0.45 -1.76
C ILE A 194 -10.78 -0.62 -1.35
N ARG A 195 -11.16 -1.52 -2.27
CA ARG A 195 -12.10 -2.61 -1.97
C ARG A 195 -11.61 -3.52 -0.85
N LEU A 196 -10.33 -3.90 -0.86
CA LEU A 196 -9.73 -4.74 0.18
C LEU A 196 -9.73 -4.03 1.54
N ILE A 197 -9.32 -2.77 1.59
CA ILE A 197 -9.31 -1.98 2.83
C ILE A 197 -10.74 -1.86 3.39
N SER A 198 -11.72 -1.49 2.56
CA SER A 198 -13.11 -1.39 2.98
C SER A 198 -13.70 -2.74 3.40
N ALA A 199 -13.29 -3.84 2.76
CA ALA A 199 -13.73 -5.18 3.14
C ALA A 199 -13.21 -5.59 4.52
N VAL A 200 -11.95 -5.28 4.85
CA VAL A 200 -11.37 -5.50 6.18
C VAL A 200 -12.22 -4.84 7.27
N ILE A 201 -12.57 -3.56 7.07
CA ILE A 201 -13.39 -2.81 8.04
C ILE A 201 -14.80 -3.37 8.14
N ARG A 202 -15.50 -3.51 7.01
CA ARG A 202 -16.92 -3.95 6.99
C ARG A 202 -17.10 -5.37 7.51
N LYS A 203 -16.14 -6.26 7.25
CA LYS A 203 -16.19 -7.66 7.69
C LYS A 203 -15.53 -7.89 9.05
N ASN A 204 -15.02 -6.83 9.68
CA ASN A 204 -14.41 -6.89 10.99
C ASN A 204 -13.24 -7.90 11.07
N VAL A 205 -12.39 -7.93 10.04
CA VAL A 205 -11.26 -8.88 9.93
C VAL A 205 -10.00 -8.24 10.51
N TRP A 206 -9.59 -8.66 11.70
CA TRP A 206 -8.48 -8.08 12.46
C TRP A 206 -7.51 -9.16 12.95
N GLY A 207 -6.24 -8.80 13.17
CA GLY A 207 -5.19 -9.74 13.54
C GLY A 207 -4.58 -10.49 12.35
N GLU A 208 -4.78 -9.98 11.13
CA GLU A 208 -4.51 -10.71 9.91
C GLU A 208 -3.42 -10.07 9.07
N ILE A 209 -2.64 -10.91 8.38
CA ILE A 209 -1.80 -10.51 7.26
C ILE A 209 -2.49 -11.00 5.99
N ILE A 210 -2.66 -10.12 5.02
CA ILE A 210 -3.37 -10.40 3.77
C ILE A 210 -2.59 -9.78 2.59
N ASN A 211 -2.28 -10.60 1.59
CA ASN A 211 -1.71 -10.16 0.33
C ASN A 211 -2.80 -9.58 -0.58
N GLY A 212 -2.53 -8.41 -1.16
CA GLY A 212 -3.35 -7.84 -2.23
C GLY A 212 -2.58 -7.82 -3.54
N CYS A 213 -2.98 -8.71 -4.45
CA CYS A 213 -2.44 -8.84 -5.80
C CYS A 213 -3.57 -9.22 -6.77
N ALA A 214 -3.47 -8.79 -8.03
CA ALA A 214 -4.33 -9.29 -9.09
C ALA A 214 -4.09 -10.78 -9.37
N ASP A 215 -5.04 -11.45 -10.02
CA ASP A 215 -5.02 -12.88 -10.31
C ASP A 215 -3.94 -13.28 -11.32
N VAL A 216 -3.74 -12.43 -12.31
CA VAL A 216 -2.76 -12.66 -13.38
C VAL A 216 -1.47 -11.96 -13.05
N HIS A 217 -0.35 -12.65 -13.31
CA HIS A 217 1.01 -12.16 -13.19
C HIS A 217 1.67 -12.03 -14.57
N PRO A 218 1.48 -10.91 -15.30
CA PRO A 218 1.97 -10.79 -16.66
C PRO A 218 3.50 -10.85 -16.72
N ILE A 219 4.02 -11.24 -17.88
CA ILE A 219 5.46 -11.16 -18.14
C ILE A 219 5.90 -9.67 -18.13
N ARG A 220 6.94 -9.36 -17.34
CA ARG A 220 7.45 -8.01 -17.11
C ARG A 220 7.70 -7.23 -18.40
N LYS A 221 8.46 -7.81 -19.34
CA LYS A 221 8.81 -7.15 -20.61
C LYS A 221 7.57 -6.84 -21.43
N ARG A 222 6.61 -7.78 -21.49
CA ARG A 222 5.36 -7.59 -22.23
C ARG A 222 4.53 -6.47 -21.62
N PHE A 223 4.28 -6.52 -20.32
CA PHE A 223 3.46 -5.54 -19.62
C PHE A 223 4.02 -4.12 -19.75
N TYR A 224 5.30 -3.91 -19.43
CA TYR A 224 5.86 -2.56 -19.45
C TYR A 224 6.08 -2.01 -20.86
N LYS A 225 6.33 -2.87 -21.87
CA LYS A 225 6.34 -2.43 -23.27
C LYS A 225 4.97 -1.95 -23.73
N LEU A 226 3.91 -2.72 -23.45
CA LEU A 226 2.54 -2.31 -23.77
C LEU A 226 2.13 -1.04 -23.02
N ALA A 227 2.44 -0.97 -21.72
CA ALA A 227 2.12 0.19 -20.89
C ALA A 227 2.80 1.47 -21.37
N ALA A 228 4.07 1.40 -21.81
CA ALA A 228 4.76 2.55 -22.38
C ALA A 228 4.15 2.97 -23.73
N LYS A 229 3.88 2.01 -24.63
CA LYS A 229 3.24 2.26 -25.93
C LYS A 229 1.88 2.95 -25.79
N LYS A 230 1.04 2.49 -24.85
CA LYS A 230 -0.28 3.09 -24.57
C LYS A 230 -0.20 4.57 -24.20
N LEU A 231 0.93 5.02 -23.63
CA LEU A 231 1.16 6.42 -23.27
C LEU A 231 1.95 7.21 -24.34
N GLY A 232 2.23 6.61 -25.50
CA GLY A 232 3.08 7.22 -26.52
C GLY A 232 4.55 7.40 -26.10
N LEU A 233 5.00 6.64 -25.09
CA LEU A 233 6.38 6.70 -24.59
C LEU A 233 7.26 5.63 -25.24
N GLN A 234 8.57 5.86 -25.28
CA GLN A 234 9.50 4.86 -25.79
C GLN A 234 9.49 3.60 -24.89
N PRO A 235 9.22 2.41 -25.47
CA PRO A 235 9.19 1.18 -24.68
C PRO A 235 10.54 0.83 -24.06
N PRO A 236 10.56 0.25 -22.85
CA PRO A 236 11.79 -0.25 -22.25
C PRO A 236 12.44 -1.38 -23.04
N GLU A 237 13.77 -1.43 -22.97
CA GLU A 237 14.59 -2.51 -23.51
C GLU A 237 15.11 -3.39 -22.37
N PHE A 238 14.98 -4.70 -22.56
CA PHE A 238 15.41 -5.72 -21.59
C PHE A 238 16.55 -6.54 -22.18
N LYS A 239 17.46 -6.99 -21.32
CA LYS A 239 18.48 -7.98 -21.69
C LYS A 239 17.82 -9.34 -21.93
N GLU A 240 18.39 -10.13 -22.82
CA GLU A 240 18.08 -11.56 -22.91
C GLU A 240 18.83 -12.27 -21.78
N GLU A 241 18.08 -13.00 -20.96
CA GLU A 241 18.60 -13.68 -19.77
C GLU A 241 17.99 -15.09 -19.70
N THR A 242 18.82 -16.06 -19.32
CA THR A 242 18.44 -17.47 -19.15
C THR A 242 18.00 -17.79 -17.73
N THR A 243 18.50 -17.04 -16.74
CA THR A 243 18.12 -17.17 -15.33
C THR A 243 17.13 -16.08 -14.95
N LEU A 244 16.14 -16.46 -14.14
CA LEU A 244 15.12 -15.56 -13.61
C LEU A 244 15.17 -15.56 -12.09
N SER A 245 14.87 -14.39 -11.52
CA SER A 245 14.64 -14.22 -10.08
C SER A 245 13.30 -13.53 -9.89
N PHE A 246 12.33 -14.23 -9.30
CA PHE A 246 10.96 -13.73 -9.15
C PHE A 246 10.22 -14.34 -7.95
N LYS A 247 9.01 -13.84 -7.73
CA LYS A 247 7.97 -14.45 -6.89
C LYS A 247 6.60 -14.15 -7.50
N LYS A 248 5.64 -15.05 -7.33
CA LYS A 248 4.22 -14.82 -7.65
C LYS A 248 3.43 -14.70 -6.36
N ILE A 249 2.80 -13.55 -6.14
CA ILE A 249 2.08 -13.29 -4.88
C ILE A 249 0.68 -13.90 -4.97
N SER A 250 0.39 -14.85 -4.08
CA SER A 250 -0.94 -15.41 -3.94
C SER A 250 -1.91 -14.37 -3.38
N ASN A 251 -3.15 -14.38 -3.88
CA ASN A 251 -4.25 -13.58 -3.33
C ASN A 251 -5.37 -14.45 -2.74
N LEU A 252 -5.13 -15.77 -2.56
CA LEU A 252 -6.14 -16.73 -2.13
C LEU A 252 -6.77 -16.34 -0.78
N LYS A 253 -5.94 -15.96 0.21
CA LYS A 253 -6.43 -15.57 1.53
C LYS A 253 -7.34 -14.34 1.45
N SER A 254 -6.99 -13.34 0.65
CA SER A 254 -7.84 -12.17 0.44
C SER A 254 -9.20 -12.53 -0.17
N LYS A 255 -9.24 -13.50 -1.09
CA LYS A 255 -10.49 -13.98 -1.70
C LYS A 255 -11.31 -14.79 -0.71
N MET A 256 -10.69 -15.66 0.09
CA MET A 256 -11.40 -16.50 1.05
C MET A 256 -11.93 -15.68 2.24
N LEU A 257 -11.05 -14.94 2.90
CA LEU A 257 -11.35 -14.26 4.15
C LEU A 257 -12.24 -13.03 3.95
N LEU A 258 -11.97 -12.25 2.89
CA LEU A 258 -12.71 -11.02 2.61
C LEU A 258 -13.84 -11.25 1.58
N GLN A 259 -13.96 -12.44 0.98
CA GLN A 259 -14.84 -12.71 -0.18
C GLN A 259 -14.68 -11.64 -1.27
N SER A 260 -13.43 -11.25 -1.50
CA SER A 260 -13.10 -10.17 -2.43
C SER A 260 -13.16 -10.64 -3.88
N THR A 261 -13.81 -9.84 -4.71
CA THR A 261 -13.72 -9.96 -6.18
C THR A 261 -12.92 -8.78 -6.71
N TYR A 262 -11.81 -9.08 -7.39
CA TYR A 262 -10.96 -8.07 -8.00
C TYR A 262 -11.65 -7.51 -9.24
N LYS A 263 -11.81 -6.19 -9.30
CA LYS A 263 -12.34 -5.47 -10.47
C LYS A 263 -11.34 -5.53 -11.64
N TYR A 264 -10.04 -5.55 -11.34
CA TYR A 264 -8.99 -5.69 -12.34
C TYR A 264 -8.12 -6.94 -12.08
N PRO A 265 -8.67 -8.16 -12.30
CA PRO A 265 -7.98 -9.40 -12.00
C PRO A 265 -6.81 -9.66 -12.97
N ASN A 266 -6.82 -9.04 -14.14
CA ASN A 266 -5.73 -9.10 -15.10
C ASN A 266 -5.16 -7.70 -15.38
N PRO A 267 -3.94 -7.39 -14.89
CA PRO A 267 -3.32 -6.08 -15.11
C PRO A 267 -3.13 -5.73 -16.59
N LEU A 268 -3.05 -6.72 -17.49
CA LEU A 268 -2.90 -6.48 -18.93
C LEU A 268 -4.08 -5.69 -19.51
N VAL A 269 -5.30 -5.88 -19.00
CA VAL A 269 -6.49 -5.16 -19.48
C VAL A 269 -6.32 -3.64 -19.38
N PHE A 270 -5.54 -3.17 -18.41
CA PHE A 270 -5.30 -1.75 -18.22
C PHE A 270 -4.26 -1.16 -19.19
N VAL A 271 -3.39 -1.99 -19.76
CA VAL A 271 -2.26 -1.55 -20.61
C VAL A 271 -2.42 -1.94 -22.07
N LEU A 272 -3.47 -2.69 -22.40
CA LEU A 272 -3.96 -2.90 -23.76
C LEU A 272 -4.74 -1.69 -24.26
#